data_AF-A0A9X2S579-F1
#
_entry.id   AF-A0A9X2S579-F1
#
_cell.length_a   1.000
_cell.length_b   1.000
_cell.length_c   1.000
_cell.angle_alpha   90.00
_cell.angle_beta   90.00
_cell.angle_gamma   90.00
#
_symmetry.space_group_name_H-M   'P 1'
#
loop_
_entity.id
_entity.type
_entity.pdbx_description
1 polymer ?
#
loop_
_entity_poly.entity_id
_entity_poly.type
_entity_poly.pdbx_seq_one_letter_code
_entity_poly.pdbx_strand_id
1 'polypeptide(L)'
;MDEKKENYREKANKIMESVKVMSDRLKESTGKKALTEEQEIVNNIKEAFKEWKSKERYFESVTDPDLIDHAIYEIEACKIKYIYFLKQAKKKGIKSKKYL
;
A
#
# COMPACT_ATOMS: atom_id res chain seq x y z
N MET A 1 14.98 29.73 -21.53
CA MET A 1 15.71 28.81 -20.65
C MET A 1 15.88 29.45 -19.29
N ASP A 2 15.23 29.08 -18.19
CA ASP A 2 13.90 28.52 -17.92
C ASP A 2 13.74 28.66 -16.38
N GLU A 3 13.73 29.92 -15.91
CA GLU A 3 13.69 30.33 -14.48
C GLU A 3 12.47 29.75 -13.72
N LYS A 4 11.45 29.28 -14.44
CA LYS A 4 10.26 28.63 -13.88
C LYS A 4 10.53 27.22 -13.34
N LYS A 5 11.50 26.45 -13.87
CA LYS A 5 11.71 25.04 -13.47
C LYS A 5 12.34 24.89 -12.09
N GLU A 6 13.20 25.83 -11.68
CA GLU A 6 13.84 25.88 -10.35
C GLU A 6 12.78 25.99 -9.23
N ASN A 7 11.79 26.87 -9.43
CA ASN A 7 10.74 27.21 -8.46
C ASN A 7 9.81 26.02 -8.13
N TYR A 8 9.49 25.16 -9.09
CA TYR A 8 8.67 23.97 -8.85
C TYR A 8 9.41 22.89 -8.05
N ARG A 9 10.71 22.72 -8.30
CA ARG A 9 11.55 21.77 -7.57
C ARG A 9 11.69 22.18 -6.12
N GLU A 10 11.92 23.46 -5.87
CA GLU A 10 12.05 24.01 -4.52
C GLU A 10 10.74 23.93 -3.73
N LYS A 11 9.60 24.22 -4.38
CA LYS A 11 8.27 24.00 -3.80
C LYS A 11 8.00 22.52 -3.47
N ALA A 12 8.35 21.61 -4.37
CA ALA A 12 8.19 20.18 -4.14
C ALA A 12 9.07 19.70 -2.98
N ASN A 13 10.32 20.16 -2.90
CA ASN A 13 11.23 19.84 -1.80
C ASN A 13 10.68 20.33 -0.45
N LYS A 14 10.14 21.55 -0.40
CA LYS A 14 9.54 22.10 0.83
C LYS A 14 8.29 21.33 1.28
N ILE A 15 7.47 20.89 0.33
CA ILE A 15 6.33 20.00 0.60
C ILE A 15 6.83 18.65 1.12
N MET A 16 7.84 18.05 0.48
CA MET A 16 8.41 16.78 0.90
C MET A 16 9.06 16.86 2.30
N GLU A 17 9.78 17.94 2.62
CA GLU A 17 10.31 18.16 3.98
C GLU A 17 9.19 18.27 5.01
N SER A 18 8.12 19.00 4.68
CA SER A 18 6.96 19.14 5.56
C SER A 18 6.27 17.80 5.78
N VAL A 19 6.08 17.01 4.71
CA VAL A 19 5.52 15.65 4.78
C VAL A 19 6.41 14.72 5.59
N LYS A 20 7.73 14.79 5.44
CA LYS A 20 8.70 13.99 6.20
C LYS A 20 8.62 14.32 7.69
N VAL A 21 8.65 15.60 8.04
CA VAL A 21 8.54 16.07 9.43
C VAL A 21 7.19 15.68 10.05
N MET A 22 6.10 15.76 9.30
CA MET A 22 4.79 15.29 9.77
C MET A 22 4.74 13.77 9.94
N SER A 23 5.35 13.01 9.02
CA SER A 23 5.46 11.55 9.09
C SER A 23 6.26 11.11 10.31
N ASP A 24 7.38 11.77 10.60
CA ASP A 24 8.23 11.45 11.75
C ASP A 24 7.54 11.81 13.07
N ARG A 25 6.85 12.97 13.15
CA ARG A 25 6.00 13.31 14.30
C ARG A 25 4.81 12.37 14.46
N LEU A 26 4.24 11.86 13.38
CA LEU A 26 3.17 10.84 13.43
C LEU A 26 3.71 9.51 13.97
N LYS A 27 4.93 9.10 13.61
CA LYS A 27 5.59 7.92 14.19
C LYS A 27 5.83 8.08 15.70
N GLU A 28 6.27 9.28 16.13
CA GLU A 28 6.52 9.59 17.55
C GLU A 28 5.22 9.71 18.37
N SER A 29 4.21 10.40 17.84
CA SER A 29 2.93 10.65 18.54
C SER A 29 1.99 9.46 18.57
N THR A 30 2.11 8.51 17.63
CA THR A 30 1.25 7.32 17.62
C THR A 30 1.62 6.28 18.68
N GLY A 31 2.70 6.46 19.45
CA GLY A 31 3.15 5.45 20.42
C GLY A 31 3.31 4.06 19.79
N LYS A 32 3.44 3.98 18.46
CA LYS A 32 3.60 2.74 17.72
C LYS A 32 4.99 2.22 18.06
N LYS A 33 5.05 1.31 19.05
CA LYS A 33 6.13 0.33 19.15
C LYS A 33 6.43 -0.14 17.72
N ALA A 34 7.71 -0.11 17.34
CA ALA A 34 8.15 -0.69 16.08
C ALA A 34 7.47 -2.04 15.92
N LEU A 35 6.70 -2.20 14.84
CA LEU A 35 5.97 -3.43 14.60
C LEU A 35 7.01 -4.54 14.53
N THR A 36 6.74 -5.67 15.17
CA THR A 36 7.58 -6.84 14.92
C THR A 36 7.44 -7.25 13.46
N GLU A 37 8.47 -7.88 12.90
CA GLU A 37 8.42 -8.40 11.51
C GLU A 37 7.16 -9.27 11.28
N GLU A 38 6.74 -10.03 12.30
CA GLU A 38 5.49 -10.79 12.27
C GLU A 38 4.25 -9.88 12.14
N GLN A 39 4.18 -8.80 12.92
CA GLN A 39 3.07 -7.84 12.84
C GLN A 39 3.03 -7.12 11.49
N GLU A 40 4.19 -6.80 10.92
CA GLU A 40 4.27 -6.20 9.58
C GLU A 40 3.75 -7.15 8.51
N ILE A 41 4.17 -8.42 8.54
CA ILE A 41 3.67 -9.43 7.60
C ILE A 41 2.15 -9.60 7.74
N VAL A 42 1.63 -9.69 8.97
CA VAL A 42 0.18 -9.78 9.22
C VAL A 42 -0.56 -8.55 8.70
N ASN A 43 -0.04 -7.35 8.93
CA ASN A 43 -0.66 -6.12 8.43
C ASN A 43 -0.64 -6.09 6.89
N ASN A 44 0.47 -6.46 6.26
CA ASN A 44 0.58 -6.53 4.82
C ASN A 44 -0.40 -7.53 4.19
N ILE A 45 -0.65 -8.67 4.84
CA ILE A 45 -1.68 -9.63 4.41
C ILE A 45 -3.07 -8.96 4.43
N LYS A 46 -3.42 -8.30 5.54
CA LYS A 46 -4.72 -7.63 5.70
C LYS A 46 -4.92 -6.51 4.69
N GLU A 47 -3.91 -5.68 4.49
CA GLU A 47 -3.97 -4.58 3.52
C GLU A 47 -4.07 -5.12 2.09
N ALA A 48 -3.28 -6.13 1.72
CA ALA A 48 -3.37 -6.74 0.39
C ALA A 48 -4.74 -7.39 0.13
N PHE A 49 -5.35 -8.00 1.15
CA PHE A 49 -6.71 -8.54 1.03
C PHE A 49 -7.76 -7.43 0.86
N LYS A 50 -7.65 -6.35 1.65
CA LYS A 50 -8.54 -5.19 1.55
C LYS A 50 -8.43 -4.51 0.18
N GLU A 51 -7.22 -4.37 -0.33
CA GLU A 51 -6.92 -3.83 -1.66
C GLU A 51 -7.56 -4.70 -2.74
N TRP A 52 -7.36 -6.02 -2.70
CA TRP A 52 -8.02 -6.97 -3.60
C TRP A 52 -9.54 -6.81 -3.55
N LYS A 53 -10.17 -6.81 -2.37
CA LYS A 53 -11.62 -6.58 -2.26
C LYS A 53 -12.07 -5.24 -2.82
N SER A 54 -11.22 -4.21 -2.77
CA SER A 54 -11.50 -2.94 -3.41
C SER A 54 -11.45 -3.01 -4.94
N LYS A 55 -10.51 -3.77 -5.50
CA LYS A 55 -10.40 -3.99 -6.94
C LYS A 55 -11.53 -4.86 -7.49
N GLU A 56 -12.01 -5.84 -6.72
CA GLU A 56 -13.24 -6.60 -7.07
C GLU A 56 -14.45 -5.67 -7.18
N ARG A 57 -14.68 -4.80 -6.17
CA ARG A 57 -15.77 -3.81 -6.24
C ARG A 57 -15.61 -2.83 -7.40
N TYR A 58 -14.38 -2.44 -7.73
CA TYR A 58 -14.11 -1.58 -8.88
C TYR A 58 -14.49 -2.28 -10.19
N PHE A 59 -14.05 -3.53 -10.38
CA PHE A 59 -14.43 -4.35 -11.52
C PHE A 59 -15.96 -4.48 -11.67
N GLU A 60 -16.66 -4.71 -10.56
CA GLU A 60 -18.14 -4.79 -10.56
C GLU A 60 -18.82 -3.46 -10.92
N SER A 61 -18.14 -2.33 -10.73
CA SER A 61 -18.68 -0.99 -10.96
C SER A 61 -18.44 -0.43 -12.37
N VAL A 62 -17.45 -0.96 -13.10
CA VAL A 62 -17.07 -0.44 -14.43
C VAL A 62 -17.80 -1.19 -15.53
N THR A 63 -18.22 -0.45 -16.56
CA THR A 63 -18.91 -1.00 -17.73
C THR A 63 -18.18 -0.73 -19.05
N ASP A 64 -17.20 0.18 -19.03
CA ASP A 64 -16.37 0.47 -20.20
C ASP A 64 -15.40 -0.69 -20.46
N PRO A 65 -15.30 -1.22 -21.69
CA PRO A 65 -14.45 -2.37 -22.00
C PRO A 65 -12.98 -2.20 -21.62
N ASP A 66 -12.39 -1.03 -21.90
CA ASP A 66 -10.97 -0.78 -21.61
C ASP A 66 -10.73 -0.73 -20.10
N LEU A 67 -11.70 -0.19 -19.34
CA LEU A 67 -11.65 -0.17 -17.88
C LEU A 67 -11.88 -1.54 -17.25
N ILE A 68 -12.69 -2.40 -17.89
CA ILE A 68 -12.89 -3.80 -17.48
C ILE A 68 -11.57 -4.57 -17.61
N ASP A 69 -10.90 -4.46 -18.76
CA ASP A 69 -9.60 -5.11 -18.99
C ASP A 69 -8.56 -4.63 -17.97
N HIS A 70 -8.49 -3.31 -17.75
CA HIS A 70 -7.63 -2.75 -16.70
C HIS A 70 -7.97 -3.32 -15.31
N ALA A 71 -9.24 -3.38 -14.94
CA ALA A 71 -9.67 -3.91 -13.64
C ALA A 71 -9.32 -5.39 -13.45
N ILE A 72 -9.34 -6.20 -14.52
CA ILE A 72 -8.88 -7.60 -14.50
C ILE A 72 -7.40 -7.66 -14.12
N TYR A 73 -6.55 -6.88 -14.80
CA TYR A 73 -5.11 -6.81 -14.49
C TYR A 73 -4.84 -6.37 -13.04
N GLU A 74 -5.59 -5.39 -12.53
CA GLU A 74 -5.44 -4.94 -11.15
C GLU A 74 -5.83 -6.02 -10.13
N ILE A 75 -6.91 -6.78 -10.38
CA ILE A 75 -7.31 -7.90 -9.52
C ILE A 75 -6.22 -8.97 -9.50
N GLU A 76 -5.67 -9.34 -10.66
CA GLU A 76 -4.59 -10.32 -10.75
C GLU A 76 -3.34 -9.88 -9.99
N ALA A 77 -2.92 -8.62 -10.17
CA ALA A 77 -1.78 -8.05 -9.46
C ALA A 77 -1.99 -8.09 -7.94
N CYS A 78 -3.18 -7.72 -7.45
CA CYS A 78 -3.52 -7.76 -6.03
C CYS A 78 -3.51 -9.20 -5.47
N LYS A 79 -4.04 -10.17 -6.22
CA LYS A 79 -4.01 -11.60 -5.85
C LYS A 79 -2.57 -12.10 -5.72
N ILE A 80 -1.70 -11.78 -6.68
CA ILE A 80 -0.29 -12.15 -6.64
C ILE A 80 0.38 -11.57 -5.38
N LYS A 81 0.14 -10.29 -5.09
CA LYS A 81 0.66 -9.59 -3.90
C LYS A 81 0.17 -10.24 -2.59
N TYR A 82 -1.11 -10.55 -2.49
CA TYR A 82 -1.69 -11.24 -1.33
C TYR A 82 -1.06 -12.62 -1.12
N ILE A 83 -0.95 -13.44 -2.19
CA ILE A 83 -0.32 -14.76 -2.14
C ILE A 83 1.16 -14.66 -1.73
N TYR A 84 1.88 -13.65 -2.20
CA TYR A 84 3.26 -13.40 -1.80
C TYR A 84 3.37 -13.23 -0.27
N PHE A 85 2.54 -12.39 0.34
CA PHE A 85 2.56 -12.19 1.79
C PHE A 85 2.13 -13.44 2.58
N LEU A 86 1.18 -14.23 2.07
CA LEU A 86 0.85 -15.53 2.65
C LEU A 86 2.04 -16.50 2.64
N LYS A 87 2.80 -16.53 1.54
CA LYS A 87 4.04 -17.32 1.44
C LYS A 87 5.09 -16.83 2.44
N GLN A 88 5.21 -15.51 2.64
CA GLN A 88 6.12 -14.95 3.65
C GLN A 88 5.72 -15.37 5.08
N ALA A 89 4.43 -15.26 5.41
CA ALA A 89 3.92 -15.70 6.71
C ALA A 89 4.17 -17.18 6.97
N LYS A 90 3.94 -18.04 5.97
CA LYS A 90 4.22 -19.47 6.07
C LYS A 90 5.71 -19.75 6.32
N LYS A 91 6.62 -19.08 5.61
CA LYS A 91 8.07 -19.21 5.80
C LYS A 91 8.52 -18.82 7.21
N LYS A 92 7.82 -17.86 7.83
CA LYS A 92 8.11 -17.36 9.18
C LYS A 92 7.35 -18.11 10.28
N GLY A 93 6.57 -19.15 9.94
CA GLY A 93 5.80 -19.92 10.92
C GLY A 93 4.63 -19.16 11.56
N ILE A 94 4.17 -18.06 10.93
CA ILE A 94 3.04 -17.28 11.42
C ILE A 94 1.76 -18.10 11.23
N LYS A 95 1.00 -18.32 12.30
CA LYS A 95 -0.24 -19.12 12.27
C LYS A 95 -1.36 -18.36 11.56
N SER A 96 -2.15 -19.08 10.75
CA SER A 96 -3.28 -18.53 9.98
C SER A 96 -4.28 -17.74 10.80
N LYS A 97 -4.57 -18.16 12.04
CA LYS A 97 -5.45 -17.46 12.98
C LYS A 97 -5.03 -16.01 13.30
N LYS A 98 -3.79 -15.59 13.01
CA LYS A 98 -3.33 -14.21 13.24
C LYS A 98 -3.73 -13.24 12.12
N TYR A 99 -4.05 -13.74 10.92
CA TYR A 99 -4.30 -12.93 9.73
C TYR A 99 -5.56 -13.33 8.94
N LEU A 100 -6.31 -14.32 9.42
CA LEU A 100 -7.73 -14.54 9.10
C LEU A 100 -8.59 -13.68 10.02
#